data_AF-A0A836QNY6-F1
#
_entry.id   AF-A0A836QNY6-F1
#
_cell.length_a   1.000
_cell.length_b   1.000
_cell.length_c   1.000
_cell.angle_alpha   90.00
_cell.angle_beta   90.00
_cell.angle_gamma   90.00
#
_symmetry.space_group_name_H-M   'P 1'
#
loop_
_entity.id
_entity.type
_entity.pdbx_description
1 polymer ?
#
loop_
_entity_poly.entity_id
_entity_poly.type
_entity_poly.pdbx_seq_one_letter_code
_entity_poly.pdbx_strand_id
1 'polypeptide(L)'
;MEKQTTYFGPTTAQQRKLLFETWQASGNVAEACRRARVSRQTFYNWKPRFETEGYAGLEELKSHAPKHPRLTAAPICDQVIIMRQENPKWGKRRIADELKKANDWVALVSPNTVRRILIEAGMWEPLVAEKKSSPPRCARQRPPVKRPMLTSALSP
;
A
#
# COMPACT_ATOMS: atom_id res chain seq x y z
N MET A 1 -34.85 -19.39 -7.61
CA MET A 1 -34.53 -18.25 -8.51
C MET A 1 -33.05 -17.97 -8.35
N GLU A 2 -32.24 -18.50 -9.26
CA GLU A 2 -30.77 -18.39 -9.18
C GLU A 2 -30.34 -16.94 -9.46
N LYS A 3 -29.67 -16.31 -8.51
CA LYS A 3 -29.09 -14.97 -8.69
C LYS A 3 -27.71 -15.16 -9.31
N GLN A 4 -27.64 -15.06 -10.64
CA GLN A 4 -26.36 -14.98 -11.33
C GLN A 4 -25.72 -13.63 -10.99
N THR A 5 -24.76 -13.64 -10.06
CA THR A 5 -23.95 -12.45 -9.77
C THR A 5 -22.90 -12.33 -10.87
N THR A 6 -23.27 -11.68 -11.98
CA THR A 6 -22.31 -11.35 -13.04
C THR A 6 -21.32 -10.31 -12.51
N TYR A 7 -20.05 -10.71 -12.34
CA TYR A 7 -18.98 -9.78 -11.99
C TYR A 7 -18.68 -8.89 -13.20
N PHE A 8 -18.94 -7.59 -13.06
CA PHE A 8 -18.50 -6.58 -14.02
C PHE A 8 -17.17 -6.03 -13.54
N GLY A 9 -16.11 -6.21 -14.33
CA GLY A 9 -14.82 -5.58 -14.07
C GLY A 9 -14.88 -4.04 -14.14
N PRO A 10 -13.74 -3.36 -13.94
CA PRO A 10 -13.69 -1.91 -14.08
C PRO A 10 -14.14 -1.47 -15.48
N THR A 11 -15.11 -0.57 -15.53
CA THR A 11 -15.71 -0.07 -16.78
C THR A 11 -14.74 0.76 -17.62
N THR A 12 -14.70 0.49 -18.92
CA THR A 12 -13.97 1.33 -19.88
C THR A 12 -14.70 2.66 -20.13
N ALA A 13 -14.00 3.68 -20.63
CA ALA A 13 -14.60 4.96 -21.00
C ALA A 13 -15.67 4.77 -22.10
N GLN A 14 -15.38 3.91 -23.09
CA GLN A 14 -16.31 3.56 -24.16
C GLN A 14 -17.62 2.94 -23.64
N GLN A 15 -17.55 2.02 -22.67
CA GLN A 15 -18.74 1.43 -22.05
C GLN A 15 -19.57 2.48 -21.30
N ARG A 16 -18.91 3.41 -20.60
CA ARG A 16 -19.58 4.53 -19.92
C ARG A 16 -20.25 5.46 -20.91
N LYS A 17 -19.57 5.83 -22.01
CA LYS A 17 -20.14 6.66 -23.06
C LYS A 17 -21.39 6.00 -23.68
N LEU A 18 -21.27 4.74 -24.09
CA LEU A 18 -22.38 3.96 -24.65
C LEU A 18 -23.57 3.84 -23.69
N LEU A 19 -23.30 3.68 -22.39
CA LEU A 19 -24.33 3.64 -21.34
C LEU A 19 -25.17 4.92 -21.32
N PHE A 20 -24.52 6.09 -21.29
CA PHE A 20 -25.22 7.37 -21.21
C PHE A 20 -25.87 7.77 -22.53
N GLU A 21 -25.24 7.49 -23.68
CA GLU A 21 -25.87 7.67 -25.01
C GLU A 21 -27.16 6.85 -25.14
N THR A 22 -27.09 5.56 -24.77
CA THR A 22 -28.26 4.69 -24.82
C THR A 22 -29.36 5.15 -23.86
N TRP A 23 -28.98 5.60 -22.67
CA TRP A 23 -29.94 6.11 -21.69
C TRP A 23 -30.61 7.41 -22.16
N GLN A 24 -29.87 8.34 -22.78
CA GLN A 24 -30.44 9.56 -23.36
C GLN A 24 -31.41 9.26 -24.51
N ALA A 25 -31.12 8.24 -25.32
CA ALA A 25 -31.98 7.85 -26.44
C ALA A 25 -33.25 7.09 -26.02
N SER A 26 -33.16 6.23 -24.99
CA SER A 26 -34.25 5.31 -24.59
C SER A 26 -35.01 5.72 -23.33
N GLY A 27 -34.44 6.58 -22.48
CA GLY A 27 -34.95 6.89 -21.14
C GLY A 27 -34.90 5.71 -20.15
N ASN A 28 -34.46 4.52 -20.58
CA ASN A 28 -34.53 3.29 -19.78
C ASN A 28 -33.16 2.84 -19.28
N VAL A 29 -32.94 2.94 -17.96
CA VAL A 29 -31.70 2.55 -17.30
C VAL A 29 -31.41 1.05 -17.46
N ALA A 30 -32.43 0.19 -17.38
CA ALA A 30 -32.23 -1.24 -17.49
C ALA A 30 -31.80 -1.66 -18.90
N GLU A 31 -32.31 -0.99 -19.92
CA GLU A 31 -31.92 -1.20 -21.31
C GLU A 31 -30.50 -0.71 -21.57
N ALA A 32 -30.17 0.49 -21.09
CA ALA A 32 -28.83 1.07 -21.20
C ALA A 32 -27.76 0.18 -20.54
N CYS A 33 -28.01 -0.30 -19.32
CA CYS A 33 -27.10 -1.22 -18.63
C CYS A 33 -26.91 -2.55 -19.37
N ARG A 34 -27.98 -3.10 -19.98
CA ARG A 34 -27.90 -4.32 -20.79
C ARG A 34 -27.07 -4.11 -22.05
N ARG A 35 -27.26 -3.01 -22.78
CA ARG A 35 -26.49 -2.70 -23.99
C ARG A 35 -25.02 -2.46 -23.70
N ALA A 36 -24.72 -1.68 -22.66
CA ALA A 36 -23.34 -1.36 -22.29
C ALA A 36 -22.62 -2.49 -21.53
N ARG A 37 -23.32 -3.58 -21.16
CA ARG A 37 -22.83 -4.69 -20.33
C ARG A 37 -22.22 -4.20 -19.01
N VAL A 38 -22.98 -3.37 -18.30
CA VAL A 38 -22.58 -2.81 -17.00
C VAL A 38 -23.65 -3.04 -15.95
N SER A 39 -23.26 -3.03 -14.69
CA SER A 39 -24.22 -3.11 -13.59
C SER A 39 -25.05 -1.82 -13.47
N ARG A 40 -26.27 -1.94 -12.93
CA ARG A 40 -27.09 -0.77 -12.58
C ARG A 40 -26.43 0.11 -11.51
N GLN A 41 -25.64 -0.49 -10.62
CA GLN A 41 -24.88 0.23 -9.60
C GLN A 41 -23.85 1.16 -10.25
N THR A 42 -23.20 0.72 -11.32
CA THR A 42 -22.28 1.54 -12.12
C THR A 42 -22.99 2.79 -12.65
N PHE A 43 -24.20 2.67 -13.20
CA PHE A 43 -24.97 3.82 -13.68
C PHE A 43 -25.16 4.89 -12.58
N TYR A 44 -25.65 4.49 -11.41
CA TYR A 44 -25.87 5.45 -10.31
C TYR A 44 -24.58 6.04 -9.75
N ASN A 45 -23.47 5.29 -9.76
CA ASN A 45 -22.17 5.81 -9.35
C ASN A 45 -21.63 6.88 -10.32
N TRP A 46 -21.93 6.76 -11.62
CA TRP A 46 -21.44 7.69 -12.66
C TRP A 46 -22.41 8.83 -12.96
N LYS A 47 -23.71 8.67 -12.66
CA LYS A 47 -24.74 9.68 -12.93
C LYS A 47 -24.40 11.07 -12.36
N PRO A 48 -23.97 11.23 -11.09
CA PRO A 48 -23.61 12.55 -10.57
C PRO A 48 -22.47 13.21 -11.35
N ARG A 49 -21.49 12.45 -11.82
CA ARG A 49 -20.36 12.97 -12.60
C ARG A 49 -20.79 13.44 -13.98
N PHE A 50 -21.70 12.69 -14.60
CA PHE A 50 -22.29 13.08 -15.88
C PHE A 50 -23.12 14.36 -15.75
N GLU A 51 -23.87 14.53 -14.66
CA GLU A 51 -24.65 15.74 -14.41
C GLU A 51 -23.76 16.98 -14.17
N THR A 52 -22.57 16.82 -13.57
CA THR A 52 -21.67 17.95 -13.29
C THR A 52 -20.69 18.28 -14.41
N GLU A 53 -20.11 17.25 -15.06
CA GLU A 53 -18.99 17.38 -16.00
C GLU A 53 -19.36 16.87 -17.41
N GLY A 54 -20.58 16.38 -17.62
CA GLY A 54 -21.04 15.85 -18.90
C GLY A 54 -20.26 14.62 -19.36
N TYR A 55 -20.05 14.50 -20.67
CA TYR A 55 -19.27 13.41 -21.26
C TYR A 55 -17.79 13.43 -20.86
N ALA A 56 -17.21 14.60 -20.57
CA ALA A 56 -15.82 14.71 -20.11
C ALA A 56 -15.62 13.99 -18.77
N GLY A 57 -16.61 14.07 -17.87
CA GLY A 57 -16.60 13.37 -16.58
C GLY A 57 -16.72 11.85 -16.68
N LEU A 58 -16.98 11.30 -17.87
CA LEU A 58 -17.07 9.85 -18.12
C LEU A 58 -15.77 9.25 -18.66
N GLU A 59 -14.80 10.06 -19.10
CA GLU A 59 -13.53 9.58 -19.65
C GLU A 59 -12.59 9.11 -18.52
N GLU A 60 -12.30 9.99 -17.55
CA GLU A 60 -11.26 9.72 -16.56
C GLU A 60 -11.79 9.05 -15.27
N LEU A 61 -11.08 8.01 -14.84
CA LEU A 61 -11.26 7.44 -13.50
C LEU A 61 -10.52 8.34 -12.50
N LYS A 62 -11.26 9.07 -11.65
CA LYS A 62 -10.64 9.74 -10.49
C LYS A 62 -9.86 8.69 -9.69
N SER A 63 -8.54 8.82 -9.66
CA SER A 63 -7.66 7.90 -8.94
C SER A 63 -8.03 7.89 -7.45
N HIS A 64 -8.20 6.68 -6.89
CA HIS A 64 -8.35 6.47 -5.45
C HIS A 64 -7.02 6.56 -4.70
N ALA A 65 -5.91 6.81 -5.39
CA ALA A 65 -4.62 7.02 -4.74
C ALA A 65 -4.72 8.21 -3.77
N PRO A 66 -4.18 8.10 -2.55
CA PRO A 66 -4.11 9.23 -1.63
C PRO A 66 -3.39 10.40 -2.30
N LYS A 67 -4.07 11.53 -2.49
CA LYS A 67 -3.48 12.76 -3.07
C LYS A 67 -2.39 13.36 -2.17
N HIS A 68 -2.47 13.08 -0.87
CA HIS A 68 -1.48 13.45 0.13
C HIS A 68 -1.02 12.18 0.86
N PRO A 69 -0.04 11.43 0.32
CA PRO A 69 0.64 10.43 1.13
C PRO A 69 1.21 11.12 2.37
N ARG A 70 1.25 10.44 3.52
CA ARG A 70 1.88 10.96 4.75
C ARG A 70 3.37 11.20 4.48
N LEU A 71 3.68 12.37 3.94
CA LEU A 71 5.02 12.85 3.66
C LEU A 71 5.64 13.23 5.00
N THR A 72 6.84 12.71 5.26
CA THR A 72 7.64 13.19 6.38
C THR A 72 7.94 14.66 6.14
N ALA A 73 7.86 15.49 7.18
CA ALA A 73 8.14 16.92 7.06
C ALA A 73 9.56 17.14 6.51
N ALA A 74 9.70 18.04 5.53
CA ALA A 74 10.98 18.41 4.92
C ALA A 74 12.14 18.62 5.92
N PRO A 75 11.99 19.36 7.04
CA PRO A 75 13.10 19.57 7.97
C PRO A 75 13.62 18.28 8.60
N ILE A 76 12.76 17.26 8.77
CA ILE A 76 13.16 15.98 9.33
C ILE A 76 13.96 15.17 8.30
N CYS A 77 13.59 15.26 7.02
CA CYS A 77 14.34 14.63 5.94
C CYS A 77 15.75 15.22 5.85
N ASP A 78 15.88 16.54 5.93
CA ASP A 78 17.16 17.23 5.86
C ASP A 78 18.06 16.84 7.04
N GLN A 79 17.51 16.79 8.26
CA GLN A 79 18.27 16.33 9.44
C GLN A 79 18.76 14.88 9.29
N VAL A 80 17.95 13.97 8.73
CA VAL A 80 18.37 12.59 8.45
C VAL A 80 19.54 12.56 7.47
N ILE A 81 19.50 13.40 6.43
CA ILE A 81 20.55 13.49 5.41
C ILE A 81 21.84 14.03 6.00
N ILE A 82 21.78 15.13 6.76
CA ILE A 82 22.95 15.74 7.42
C ILE A 82 23.60 14.72 8.37
N MET A 83 22.83 14.06 9.23
CA MET A 83 23.35 13.04 10.15
C MET A 83 24.03 11.87 9.42
N ARG A 84 23.52 11.50 8.23
CA ARG A 84 24.13 10.46 7.41
C ARG A 84 25.44 10.92 6.77
N GLN A 85 25.53 12.18 6.35
CA GLN A 85 26.74 12.79 5.77
C GLN A 85 27.84 12.94 6.82
N GLU A 86 27.50 13.44 8.00
CA GLU A 86 28.44 13.58 9.12
C GLU A 86 28.93 12.22 9.63
N ASN A 87 28.06 11.20 9.59
CA ASN A 87 28.35 9.88 10.13
C ASN A 87 28.00 8.74 9.15
N PRO A 88 28.84 8.49 8.13
CA PRO A 88 28.57 7.46 7.10
C PRO A 88 28.41 6.04 7.64
N LYS A 89 29.01 5.74 8.82
CA LYS A 89 28.92 4.43 9.48
C LYS A 89 27.57 4.17 10.17
N TRP A 90 26.76 5.20 10.41
CA TRP A 90 25.52 5.04 11.17
C TRP A 90 24.42 4.38 10.35
N GLY A 91 23.91 3.27 10.86
CA GLY A 91 22.73 2.61 10.29
C GLY A 91 21.43 3.32 10.63
N LYS A 92 20.36 2.99 9.91
CA LYS A 92 19.00 3.54 10.07
C LYS A 92 18.47 3.59 11.51
N ARG A 93 18.81 2.60 12.35
CA ARG A 93 18.39 2.55 13.76
C ARG A 93 19.09 3.61 14.58
N ARG A 94 20.41 3.74 14.40
CA ARG A 94 21.22 4.73 15.12
C ARG A 94 20.77 6.15 14.80
N ILE A 95 20.56 6.46 13.52
CA ILE A 95 20.06 7.77 13.09
C ILE A 95 18.68 8.07 13.70
N ALA A 96 17.77 7.09 13.73
CA ALA A 96 16.46 7.27 14.38
C ALA A 96 16.59 7.51 15.90
N ASP A 97 17.51 6.82 16.56
CA ASP A 97 17.75 6.98 18.00
C ASP A 97 18.37 8.35 18.32
N GLU A 98 19.31 8.84 17.51
CA GLU A 98 19.89 10.18 17.70
C GLU A 98 18.87 11.29 17.42
N LEU A 99 18.02 11.15 16.39
CA LEU A 99 16.90 12.06 16.15
C LEU A 99 15.90 12.06 17.31
N LYS A 100 15.64 10.91 17.89
CA LYS A 100 14.79 10.80 19.08
C LYS A 100 15.40 11.56 20.25
N LYS A 101 16.71 11.41 20.51
CA LYS A 101 17.40 12.14 21.59
C LYS A 101 17.39 13.66 21.37
N ALA A 102 17.62 14.11 20.13
CA ALA A 102 17.65 15.53 19.79
C ALA A 102 16.29 16.24 19.93
N ASN A 103 15.19 15.49 19.96
CA ASN A 103 13.81 16.00 20.04
C ASN A 103 13.12 15.53 21.33
N ASP A 104 13.76 15.70 22.49
CA ASP A 104 13.17 15.38 23.81
C ASP A 104 12.63 13.94 23.94
N TRP A 105 13.35 12.98 23.37
CA TRP A 105 12.95 11.57 23.33
C TRP A 105 11.65 11.28 22.57
N VAL A 106 11.17 12.21 21.76
CA VAL A 106 10.00 12.03 20.89
C VAL A 106 10.40 11.29 19.62
N ALA A 107 9.73 10.16 19.35
CA ALA A 107 9.96 9.37 18.15
C ALA A 107 9.28 10.01 16.93
N LEU A 108 9.98 10.93 16.26
CA LEU A 108 9.48 11.60 15.05
C LEU A 108 9.44 10.68 13.81
N VAL A 109 10.41 9.77 13.71
CA VAL A 109 10.55 8.88 12.54
C VAL A 109 10.82 7.45 12.94
N SER A 110 10.21 6.52 12.21
CA SER A 110 10.56 5.11 12.33
C SER A 110 11.90 4.82 11.63
N PRO A 111 12.66 3.79 12.06
CA PRO A 111 13.88 3.38 11.34
C PRO A 111 13.65 3.01 9.87
N ASN A 112 12.42 2.60 9.51
CA ASN A 112 12.05 2.33 8.12
C ASN A 112 11.78 3.61 7.33
N THR A 113 11.24 4.64 7.98
CA THR A 113 11.10 5.98 7.39
C THR A 113 12.48 6.56 7.10
N VAL A 114 13.42 6.45 8.05
CA VAL A 114 14.84 6.83 7.82
C VAL A 114 15.43 6.08 6.64
N ARG A 115 15.24 4.75 6.55
CA ARG A 115 15.68 3.97 5.38
C ARG A 115 15.08 4.48 4.07
N ARG A 116 13.79 4.80 4.04
CA ARG A 116 13.12 5.34 2.85
C ARG A 116 13.73 6.67 2.42
N ILE A 117 13.90 7.60 3.37
CA ILE A 117 14.52 8.91 3.12
C ILE A 117 15.93 8.73 2.55
N LEU A 118 16.73 7.83 3.11
CA LEU A 118 18.09 7.57 2.63
C LEU A 118 18.13 6.92 1.24
N ILE A 119 17.14 6.10 0.88
CA ILE A 119 17.02 5.53 -0.48
C ILE A 119 16.60 6.62 -1.46
N GLU A 120 15.60 7.44 -1.11
CA GLU A 120 15.15 8.57 -1.93
C GLU A 120 16.28 9.59 -2.14
N ALA A 121 17.16 9.77 -1.16
CA ALA A 121 18.36 10.61 -1.24
C ALA A 121 19.58 9.93 -1.91
N GLY A 122 19.48 8.66 -2.32
CA GLY A 122 20.58 7.91 -2.96
C GLY A 122 21.74 7.50 -2.05
N MET A 123 21.60 7.63 -0.72
CA MET A 123 22.65 7.35 0.28
C MET A 123 22.57 5.94 0.89
N TRP A 124 21.67 5.12 0.37
CA TRP A 124 21.46 3.75 0.81
C TRP A 124 21.03 2.86 -0.36
N GLU A 125 21.82 1.84 -0.66
CA GLU A 125 21.44 0.86 -1.69
C GLU A 125 20.33 -0.07 -1.17
N PRO A 126 19.20 -0.18 -1.88
CA PRO A 126 18.22 -1.17 -1.55
C PRO A 126 18.84 -2.54 -1.81
N LEU A 127 19.17 -3.27 -0.74
CA LEU A 127 19.46 -4.69 -0.86
C LEU A 127 18.28 -5.33 -1.58
N VAL A 128 18.49 -5.74 -2.83
CA VAL A 128 17.56 -6.59 -3.56
C VAL A 128 17.64 -7.94 -2.86
N ALA A 129 16.87 -8.06 -1.78
CA ALA A 129 16.74 -9.32 -1.09
C ALA A 129 16.03 -10.25 -2.08
N GLU A 130 16.79 -11.17 -2.70
CA GLU A 130 16.19 -12.34 -3.30
C GLU A 130 15.22 -12.92 -2.28
N LYS A 131 13.96 -13.07 -2.68
CA LYS A 131 12.93 -13.67 -1.81
C LYS A 131 13.32 -15.12 -1.57
N LYS A 132 14.22 -15.39 -0.63
CA LYS A 132 14.41 -16.73 -0.08
C LYS A 132 13.09 -17.06 0.61
N SER A 133 12.28 -17.90 -0.02
CA SER A 133 11.05 -18.38 0.56
C SER A 133 11.40 -19.06 1.88
N SER A 134 11.22 -18.35 2.99
CA SER A 134 11.30 -18.98 4.30
C SER A 134 10.07 -19.86 4.43
N PRO A 135 10.21 -21.14 4.77
CA PRO A 135 9.05 -21.98 5.02
C PRO A 135 8.18 -21.34 6.12
N PRO A 136 6.84 -21.56 6.06
CA PRO A 136 5.89 -20.97 6.99
C PRO A 136 6.32 -21.24 8.43
N ARG A 137 6.01 -20.32 9.35
CA ARG A 137 6.44 -20.37 10.76
C ARG A 137 6.09 -21.69 11.45
N CYS A 138 5.02 -22.35 10.99
CA CYS A 138 4.55 -23.65 11.47
C CYS A 138 5.49 -24.84 11.12
N ALA A 139 6.30 -24.72 10.06
CA ALA A 139 7.21 -25.78 9.60
C ALA A 139 8.60 -25.72 10.27
N ARG A 140 8.84 -24.77 11.18
CA ARG A 140 10.12 -24.64 11.89
C ARG A 140 10.10 -25.58 13.09
N GLN A 141 10.69 -26.76 12.94
CA GLN A 141 10.92 -27.63 14.08
C GLN A 141 11.88 -26.93 15.07
N ARG A 142 11.50 -26.91 16.34
CA ARG A 142 12.39 -26.45 17.42
C ARG A 142 13.55 -27.47 17.51
N PRO A 143 14.82 -27.05 17.49
CA PRO A 143 15.93 -27.97 17.68
C PRO A 143 15.78 -28.68 19.04
N PRO A 144 16.09 -29.98 19.14
CA PRO A 144 15.97 -30.72 20.39
C PRO A 144 16.85 -30.06 21.45
N VAL A 145 16.24 -29.70 22.58
CA VAL A 145 16.96 -29.14 23.73
C VAL A 145 17.79 -30.28 24.32
N LYS A 146 19.12 -30.22 24.22
CA LYS A 146 20.00 -31.18 24.90
C LYS A 146 19.82 -30.98 26.41
N ARG A 147 19.05 -31.84 27.06
CA ARG A 147 19.00 -31.89 28.53
C ARG A 147 20.36 -32.43 29.00
N PRO A 148 21.08 -31.73 29.91
CA PRO A 148 22.26 -32.32 30.52
C PRO A 148 21.81 -33.57 31.30
N MET A 149 22.47 -34.70 31.03
CA MET A 149 22.28 -35.94 31.78
C MET A 149 22.70 -35.64 33.23
N LEU A 150 21.75 -35.64 34.17
CA LEU A 150 22.07 -35.64 35.59
C LEU A 150 22.78 -36.97 35.88
N THR A 151 24.10 -36.92 35.97
CA THR A 151 24.91 -37.99 36.54
C THR A 151 24.53 -38.12 38.00
N SER A 152 23.64 -39.05 38.32
CA SER A 152 23.37 -39.42 39.71
C SER A 152 24.59 -40.19 40.23
N ALA A 153 25.53 -39.45 40.80
CA ALA A 153 26.52 -40.00 41.70
C ALA A 153 25.83 -40.24 43.05
N LEU A 154 25.66 -41.51 43.41
CA LEU A 154 25.64 -41.92 44.82
C LEU A 154 26.05 -43.39 44.92
N SER A 155 27.36 -43.58 45.15
CA SER A 155 27.93 -44.71 45.91
C SER A 155 27.57 -44.57 47.40
N PRO A 156 27.82 -45.58 48.26
CA PRO A 156 28.39 -46.90 48.05
C PRO A 156 27.40 -48.07 48.21
#